data_AF-A0A2V9VY38-F1
#
_entry.id   AF-A0A2V9VY38-F1
#
_cell.length_a   1.000
_cell.length_b   1.000
_cell.length_c   1.000
_cell.angle_alpha   90.00
_cell.angle_beta   90.00
_cell.angle_gamma   90.00
#
_symmetry.space_group_name_H-M   'P 1'
#
loop_
_entity.id
_entity.type
_entity.pdbx_description
1 polymer ?
#
loop_
_entity_poly.entity_id
_entity_poly.type
_entity_poly.pdbx_seq_one_letter_code
_entity_poly.pdbx_strand_id
1 'polypeptide(L)' 'MRSKRLRIQHGHRFRRGNSRRNNRREIRGFRRNGVYVFKGVPYGASTAGARRLMPPVKPEPWSGFA' A
#
# COMPACT_ATOMS: atom_id res chain seq x y z
N MET A 1 33.58 -7.48 -27.07
CA MET A 1 33.73 -7.76 -25.62
C MET A 1 32.40 -7.51 -24.92
N ARG A 2 31.78 -8.54 -24.32
CA ARG A 2 30.43 -8.44 -23.71
C ARG A 2 30.54 -7.84 -22.31
N SER A 3 30.16 -6.57 -22.16
CA SER A 3 30.07 -5.92 -20.85
C SER A 3 28.82 -6.40 -20.10
N LYS A 4 29.02 -7.28 -19.12
CA LYS A 4 27.99 -7.70 -18.16
C LYS A 4 27.74 -6.54 -17.19
N ARG A 5 26.74 -5.71 -17.50
CA ARG A 5 26.20 -4.72 -16.56
C ARG A 5 25.51 -5.48 -15.42
N LEU A 6 26.16 -5.56 -14.26
CA LEU A 6 25.65 -6.20 -13.06
C LEU A 6 24.35 -5.48 -12.64
N ARG A 7 23.21 -6.12 -12.87
CA ARG A 7 21.91 -5.62 -12.45
C ARG A 7 21.83 -5.81 -10.93
N ILE A 8 21.96 -4.73 -10.18
CA ILE A 8 21.69 -4.72 -8.75
C ILE A 8 20.19 -5.02 -8.59
N GLN A 9 19.88 -6.21 -8.07
CA GLN A 9 18.51 -6.69 -7.87
C GLN A 9 17.96 -6.19 -6.53
N HIS A 10 17.68 -4.90 -6.40
CA HIS A 10 16.79 -4.39 -5.34
C HIS A 10 15.48 -3.97 -6.00
N GLY A 11 14.54 -4.90 -6.10
CA GLY A 11 13.24 -4.56 -6.67
C GLY A 11 12.33 -5.75 -6.68
N HIS A 12 11.52 -5.88 -5.64
CA HIS A 12 10.30 -6.68 -5.69
C HIS A 12 9.45 -6.17 -6.85
N ARG A 13 9.61 -6.80 -8.02
CA ARG A 13 8.86 -6.46 -9.23
C ARG A 13 7.41 -6.82 -8.96
N PHE A 14 6.57 -5.81 -8.78
CA PHE A 14 5.13 -5.95 -8.57
C PHE A 14 4.51 -6.64 -9.79
N ARG A 15 4.19 -7.93 -9.67
CA ARG A 15 3.34 -8.64 -10.64
C ARG A 15 1.88 -8.25 -10.38
N ARG A 16 1.10 -8.08 -11.45
CA ARG A 16 -0.34 -7.71 -11.47
C ARG A 16 -1.26 -8.57 -10.57
N GLY A 17 -0.78 -9.71 -10.06
CA GLY A 17 -1.53 -10.60 -9.17
C GLY A 17 -1.52 -10.26 -7.67
N ASN A 18 -0.96 -9.10 -7.27
CA ASN A 18 -0.89 -8.70 -5.85
C ASN A 18 -1.88 -7.59 -5.47
N SER A 19 -2.96 -7.42 -6.25
CA SER A 19 -4.01 -6.44 -5.98
C SER A 19 -5.25 -7.12 -5.41
N ARG A 20 -5.86 -6.56 -4.37
CA ARG A 20 -7.07 -7.11 -3.74
C ARG A 20 -8.12 -6.02 -3.54
N ARG A 21 -9.34 -6.28 -4.02
CA ARG A 21 -10.50 -5.41 -3.81
C ARG A 21 -11.06 -5.60 -2.39
N ASN A 22 -11.30 -4.52 -1.67
CA ASN A 22 -12.09 -4.47 -0.44
C ASN A 22 -13.50 -3.90 -0.76
N ASN A 23 -14.35 -3.76 0.26
CA ASN A 23 -15.74 -3.29 0.11
C ASN A 23 -15.90 -1.88 -0.51
N ARG A 24 -14.82 -1.10 -0.66
CA ARG A 24 -14.87 0.28 -1.17
C ARG A 24 -13.86 0.56 -2.29
N ARG A 25 -12.72 -0.16 -2.36
CA ARG A 25 -11.53 0.18 -3.18
C ARG A 25 -10.63 -1.02 -3.47
N GLU A 26 -9.69 -0.84 -4.40
CA GLU A 26 -8.65 -1.81 -4.72
C GLU A 26 -7.32 -1.44 -4.04
N ILE A 27 -6.72 -2.40 -3.33
CA ILE A 27 -5.50 -2.24 -2.53
C ILE A 27 -4.37 -3.03 -3.20
N ARG A 28 -3.24 -2.37 -3.44
CA ARG A 28 -2.04 -3.05 -3.94
C ARG A 28 -1.19 -3.55 -2.78
N GLY A 29 -0.67 -4.76 -2.93
CA GLY A 29 0.24 -5.38 -1.99
C GLY A 29 1.37 -6.09 -2.70
N PHE A 30 2.06 -6.96 -1.96
CA PHE A 30 3.08 -7.85 -2.52
C PHE A 30 3.04 -9.22 -1.86
N ARG A 31 3.54 -10.23 -2.57
CA ARG A 31 3.67 -11.58 -2.03
C ARG A 31 5.08 -11.80 -1.47
N ARG A 32 5.18 -12.26 -0.24
CA ARG A 32 6.45 -12.65 0.40
C ARG A 32 6.25 -13.98 1.13
N ASN A 33 7.13 -14.94 0.86
CA ASN A 33 7.09 -16.28 1.48
C ASN A 33 5.72 -16.97 1.36
N GLY A 34 5.07 -16.84 0.20
CA GLY A 34 3.75 -17.43 -0.05
C GLY A 34 2.56 -16.63 0.54
N VAL A 35 2.81 -15.60 1.34
CA VAL A 35 1.76 -14.79 1.99
C VAL A 35 1.59 -13.45 1.27
N TYR A 36 0.34 -12.99 1.15
CA TYR A 36 0.02 -11.65 0.65
C TYR A 36 0.15 -10.61 1.77
N VAL A 37 0.90 -9.55 1.51
CA VAL A 37 1.18 -8.47 2.46
C VAL A 37 0.66 -7.16 1.90
N PHE A 38 -0.20 -6.48 2.68
CA PHE A 38 -0.72 -5.15 2.40
C PHE A 38 -0.34 -4.25 3.57
N LYS A 39 0.26 -3.08 3.30
CA LYS A 39 0.72 -2.14 4.33
C LYS A 39 0.14 -0.76 4.07
N GLY A 40 -0.01 0.04 5.13
CA GLY A 40 -0.48 1.42 5.03
C GLY A 40 -1.97 1.55 4.66
N VAL A 41 -2.79 0.55 4.98
CA VAL A 41 -4.24 0.61 4.73
C VAL A 41 -4.87 1.57 5.75
N PRO A 42 -5.37 2.74 5.34
CA PRO A 42 -5.99 3.68 6.26
C PRO A 42 -7.32 3.11 6.77
N TYR A 43 -7.54 3.20 8.08
CA TYR A 43 -8.75 2.71 8.75
C TYR A 43 -9.54 3.81 9.48
N GLY A 44 -8.98 5.00 9.63
CA GLY A 44 -9.57 6.11 10.37
C GLY A 44 -9.19 7.47 9.77
N ALA A 45 -9.91 8.51 10.21
CA ALA A 45 -9.59 9.88 9.84
C ALA A 45 -8.23 10.29 10.43
N SER A 46 -7.59 11.28 9.82
CA SER A 46 -6.36 11.86 10.38
C SER A 46 -6.61 12.47 11.75
N THR A 47 -5.76 12.12 12.72
CA THR A 47 -5.72 12.69 14.07
C THR A 47 -4.71 13.84 14.20
N ALA A 48 -4.06 14.21 13.09
CA ALA A 48 -3.08 15.28 13.06
C ALA A 48 -3.72 16.69 13.04
N GLY A 49 -2.91 17.72 13.29
CA GLY A 49 -3.32 19.12 13.22
C GLY A 49 -4.32 19.51 14.32
N ALA A 50 -5.32 20.31 13.96
CA ALA A 50 -6.33 20.83 14.88
C ALA A 50 -7.20 19.74 15.55
N ARG A 51 -7.17 18.49 15.06
CA ARG A 51 -7.98 17.38 15.59
C ARG A 51 -7.29 16.54 16.65
N ARG A 52 -6.10 16.95 17.10
CA ARG A 52 -5.41 16.27 18.20
C ARG A 52 -6.23 16.40 19.49
N LEU A 53 -6.42 15.29 20.19
CA LEU A 53 -7.22 15.20 21.43
C LEU A 53 -8.72 15.52 21.27
N MET A 54 -9.26 15.49 20.04
CA MET A 54 -10.70 15.59 19.81
C MET A 54 -11.37 14.21 19.67
N PRO A 55 -12.70 14.11 19.87
CA PRO A 55 -13.44 12.88 19.61
C PRO A 55 -13.24 12.34 18.19
N PRO A 56 -13.29 11.01 18.00
CA PRO A 56 -13.04 10.38 16.71
C PRO A 56 -14.10 10.78 15.68
N VAL A 57 -13.66 11.07 14.47
CA VAL A 57 -14.54 11.36 13.34
C VAL A 57 -14.41 10.32 12.23
N LYS A 58 -15.47 10.21 11.43
CA LYS A 58 -15.53 9.28 10.31
C LYS A 58 -14.40 9.58 9.30
N PRO A 59 -13.66 8.57 8.82
CA PRO A 59 -12.65 8.76 7.79
C PRO A 59 -13.24 9.31 6.51
N GLU A 60 -12.50 10.18 5.84
CA GLU A 60 -12.83 10.58 4.48
C GLU A 60 -12.69 9.39 3.51
N PRO A 61 -13.57 9.26 2.50
CA PRO A 61 -13.44 8.25 1.47
C PRO A 61 -12.18 8.49 0.65
N TRP A 62 -11.28 7.51 0.54
CA TRP A 62 -9.91 7.87 0.16
C TRP A 62 -9.65 8.47 -1.25
N SER A 63 -10.22 8.11 -2.40
CA SER A 63 -9.82 8.52 -3.79
C SER A 63 -8.51 7.89 -4.34
N GLY A 64 -8.65 6.96 -5.31
CA GLY A 64 -7.52 6.26 -5.99
C GLY A 64 -7.31 4.77 -5.63
N PHE A 65 -6.09 4.25 -5.92
CA PHE A 65 -5.48 2.97 -5.48
C PHE A 65 -4.42 3.22 -4.39
N ALA A 66 -4.37 2.36 -3.36
CA ALA A 66 -3.37 2.43 -2.30
C ALA A 66 -2.19 1.63 -2.82
#